data_AF-A0A8C0KT60-F1
#
_entry.id   AF-A0A8C0KT60-F1
#
_cell.length_a   1.000
_cell.length_b   1.000
_cell.length_c   1.000
_cell.angle_alpha   90.00
_cell.angle_beta   90.00
_cell.angle_gamma   90.00
#
_symmetry.space_group_name_H-M   'P 1'
#
loop_
_entity.id
_entity.type
_entity.pdbx_description
1 polymer ?
#
loop_
_entity_poly.entity_id
_entity_poly.type
_entity_poly.pdbx_seq_one_letter_code
_entity_poly.pdbx_strand_id
1 'polypeptide(L)'
;MEWTNPRKMSSQYVEVFLPQFKIEKNYEIKHHLRALGLKDIFDESRADLSGIAAGGRLYVSKMVHKSYIEVTEEGTEATAATGSNIVEKQLPESRVFRADHPFLFIIRKNDIILFSGKVSCP
;
A
#
# COMPACT_ATOMS: atom_id res chain seq x y z
N MET A 1 -7.73 5.53 11.02
CA MET A 1 -8.77 4.81 10.24
C MET A 1 -9.32 3.69 11.12
N GLU A 2 -10.63 3.67 11.40
CA GLU A 2 -11.18 2.68 12.35
C GLU A 2 -11.22 1.25 11.81
N TRP A 3 -11.45 1.06 10.50
CA TRP A 3 -11.62 -0.25 9.87
C TRP A 3 -10.31 -1.03 9.66
N THR A 4 -9.15 -0.36 9.74
CA THR A 4 -7.82 -0.99 9.63
C THR A 4 -7.10 -1.11 10.97
N ASN A 5 -7.79 -0.83 12.09
CA ASN A 5 -7.18 -0.89 13.42
C ASN A 5 -6.99 -2.36 13.84
N PRO A 6 -5.75 -2.85 14.01
CA PRO A 6 -5.52 -4.24 14.36
C PRO A 6 -6.05 -4.59 15.76
N ARG A 7 -6.24 -3.62 16.66
CA ARG A 7 -6.87 -3.85 17.98
C ARG A 7 -8.36 -4.15 17.90
N LYS A 8 -9.00 -3.87 16.76
CA LYS A 8 -10.39 -4.21 16.48
C LYS A 8 -10.51 -5.50 15.64
N MET A 9 -9.41 -6.25 15.46
CA MET A 9 -9.37 -7.50 14.70
C MET A 9 -9.00 -8.66 15.65
N SER A 10 -9.64 -9.81 15.46
CA SER A 10 -9.34 -11.05 16.18
C SER A 10 -8.62 -12.04 15.28
N SER A 11 -7.61 -12.75 15.80
CA SER A 11 -6.95 -13.84 15.08
C SER A 11 -7.90 -15.01 14.85
N GLN A 12 -7.96 -15.52 13.62
CA GLN A 12 -8.78 -16.67 13.24
C GLN A 12 -8.10 -17.44 12.10
N TYR A 13 -8.31 -18.76 12.03
CA TYR A 13 -7.94 -19.56 10.86
C TYR A 13 -8.86 -19.22 9.67
N VAL A 14 -8.24 -18.84 8.54
CA VAL A 14 -8.91 -18.40 7.31
C VAL A 14 -8.24 -19.06 6.11
N GLU A 15 -9.03 -19.59 5.20
CA GLU A 15 -8.57 -20.01 3.88
C GLU A 15 -8.52 -18.79 2.95
N VAL A 16 -7.33 -18.42 2.48
CA VAL A 16 -7.09 -17.16 1.75
C VAL A 16 -6.78 -17.44 0.28
N PHE A 17 -7.58 -16.84 -0.60
CA PHE A 17 -7.33 -16.80 -2.05
C PHE A 17 -7.01 -15.35 -2.43
N LEU A 18 -5.72 -15.08 -2.67
CA LEU A 18 -5.21 -13.77 -3.08
C LEU A 18 -4.52 -13.92 -4.44
N PRO A 19 -4.86 -13.14 -5.46
CA PRO A 19 -4.19 -13.21 -6.75
C PRO A 19 -2.75 -12.70 -6.63
N GLN A 20 -1.85 -13.26 -7.43
CA GLN A 20 -0.59 -12.59 -7.73
C GLN A 20 -0.90 -11.35 -8.56
N PHE A 21 -0.22 -10.25 -8.29
CA PHE A 21 -0.42 -9.02 -9.06
C PHE A 21 0.83 -8.15 -9.06
N LYS A 22 0.93 -7.34 -10.11
CA LYS A 22 2.01 -6.38 -10.29
C LYS A 22 1.45 -5.02 -10.66
N ILE A 23 1.87 -3.99 -9.92
CA ILE A 23 1.46 -2.60 -10.12
C ILE A 23 2.71 -1.77 -10.29
N GLU A 24 2.92 -1.27 -11.50
CA GLU A 24 3.89 -0.21 -11.77
C GLU A 24 3.15 1.07 -12.14
N LYS A 25 3.46 2.16 -11.46
CA LYS A 25 2.87 3.47 -11.72
C LYS A 25 3.92 4.56 -11.69
N ASN A 26 3.75 5.52 -12.57
CA ASN A 26 4.54 6.73 -12.65
C ASN A 26 3.57 7.91 -12.70
N TYR A 27 3.60 8.75 -11.67
CA TYR A 27 2.73 9.90 -11.55
C TYR A 27 3.55 11.18 -11.58
N GLU A 28 3.16 12.12 -12.45
CA GLU A 28 3.50 13.51 -12.21
C GLU A 28 2.54 14.08 -11.16
N ILE A 29 3.03 14.21 -9.94
CA ILE A 29 2.19 14.58 -8.79
C ILE A 29 2.02 16.08 -8.61
N LYS A 30 2.73 16.89 -9.42
CA LYS A 30 2.64 18.36 -9.41
C LYS A 30 1.20 18.85 -9.44
N HIS A 31 0.39 18.36 -10.38
CA HIS A 31 -1.00 18.77 -10.52
C HIS A 31 -1.86 18.44 -9.30
N HIS A 32 -1.67 17.24 -8.74
CA HIS A 32 -2.41 16.77 -7.57
C HIS A 32 -2.04 17.58 -6.32
N LEU A 33 -0.75 17.84 -6.09
CA LEU A 33 -0.28 18.65 -4.95
C LEU A 33 -0.74 20.11 -5.05
N ARG A 34 -0.77 20.69 -6.25
CA ARG A 34 -1.34 22.03 -6.46
C ARG A 34 -2.83 22.09 -6.13
N ALA A 35 -3.59 21.05 -6.49
CA ALA A 35 -5.00 20.94 -6.15
C ALA A 35 -5.22 20.82 -4.63
N LEU A 36 -4.28 20.17 -3.91
CA LEU A 36 -4.29 20.08 -2.45
C LEU A 36 -3.81 21.35 -1.73
N GLY A 37 -3.41 22.40 -2.47
CA GLY A 37 -3.02 23.70 -1.91
C GLY A 37 -1.53 24.00 -1.92
N LEU A 38 -0.67 23.02 -2.22
CA LEU A 38 0.76 23.24 -2.37
C LEU A 38 1.04 23.88 -3.74
N LYS A 39 0.91 25.22 -3.83
CA LYS A 39 0.99 25.96 -5.09
C LYS A 39 2.32 26.71 -5.26
N ASP A 40 2.75 27.42 -4.22
CA ASP A 40 3.82 28.42 -4.30
C ASP A 40 5.18 27.78 -4.62
N ILE A 41 5.47 26.58 -4.11
CA ILE A 41 6.70 25.82 -4.41
C ILE A 41 6.88 25.53 -5.91
N PHE A 42 5.78 25.52 -6.67
CA PHE A 42 5.76 25.23 -8.11
C PHE A 42 5.67 26.50 -8.98
N ASP A 43 5.67 27.69 -8.36
CA ASP A 43 5.52 28.99 -9.02
C ASP A 43 6.85 29.76 -8.93
N GLU A 44 7.44 30.06 -10.07
CA GLU A 44 8.75 30.73 -10.16
C GLU A 44 8.76 32.11 -9.48
N SER A 45 7.62 32.82 -9.48
CA SER A 45 7.51 34.16 -8.90
C SER A 45 7.20 34.18 -7.41
N ARG A 46 6.71 33.06 -6.87
CA ARG A 46 6.20 32.97 -5.49
C ARG A 46 6.95 31.95 -4.62
N ALA A 47 7.73 31.05 -5.22
CA ALA A 47 8.48 30.06 -4.48
C ALA A 47 9.54 30.72 -3.58
N ASP A 48 9.46 30.47 -2.29
CA ASP A 48 10.53 30.80 -1.35
C ASP A 48 11.24 29.52 -0.90
N LEU A 49 12.39 29.28 -1.52
CA LEU A 49 13.31 28.18 -1.19
C LEU A 49 14.67 28.73 -0.73
N SER A 50 14.67 29.91 -0.10
CA SER A 50 15.89 30.59 0.39
C SER A 50 16.69 29.77 1.40
N GLY A 51 16.03 28.87 2.14
CA GLY A 51 16.68 27.91 3.05
C GLY A 51 17.50 26.81 2.35
N ILE A 52 17.33 26.62 1.04
CA ILE A 52 18.10 25.65 0.23
C ILE A 52 19.21 26.35 -0.54
N ALA A 53 18.91 27.48 -1.20
CA ALA A 53 19.88 28.22 -1.99
C ALA A 53 19.70 29.73 -1.84
N ALA A 54 20.82 30.43 -1.59
CA ALA A 54 20.85 31.89 -1.57
C ALA A 54 20.68 32.46 -2.99
N GLY A 55 20.05 33.64 -3.11
CA GLY A 55 19.96 34.38 -4.36
C GLY A 55 18.60 34.33 -5.09
N GLY A 56 17.58 33.71 -4.47
CA GLY A 56 16.16 33.88 -4.82
C GLY A 56 15.84 33.73 -6.30
N ARG A 57 15.62 32.49 -6.74
CA ARG A 57 15.13 32.09 -8.10
C ARG A 57 14.99 30.55 -8.19
N LEU A 58 14.69 29.89 -7.08
CA LEU A 58 14.60 28.44 -7.01
C LEU A 58 13.14 28.05 -6.83
N TYR A 59 12.64 27.19 -7.71
CA TYR A 59 11.29 26.62 -7.64
C TYR A 59 11.30 25.18 -8.14
N VAL A 60 10.28 24.42 -7.79
CA VAL A 60 10.11 23.04 -8.26
C VAL A 60 9.40 23.06 -9.62
N SER A 61 10.14 22.76 -10.69
CA SER A 61 9.58 22.72 -12.04
C SER A 61 8.70 21.49 -12.27
N LYS A 62 9.12 20.32 -11.77
CA LYS A 62 8.43 19.03 -11.91
C LYS A 62 8.64 18.15 -10.67
N MET A 63 7.64 17.33 -10.35
CA MET A 63 7.75 16.32 -9.29
C MET A 63 7.13 15.00 -9.76
N VAL A 64 7.92 13.93 -9.69
CA VAL A 64 7.58 12.61 -10.20
C VAL A 64 7.61 11.59 -9.07
N HIS A 65 6.57 10.77 -8.96
CA HIS A 65 6.49 9.64 -8.05
C HIS A 65 6.33 8.35 -8.85
N LYS A 66 7.39 7.53 -8.85
CA LYS A 66 7.38 6.20 -9.45
C LYS A 66 7.29 5.15 -8.34
N SER A 67 6.34 4.24 -8.47
CA SER A 67 6.09 3.16 -7.50
C SER A 67 5.95 1.82 -8.20
N TYR A 68 6.45 0.77 -7.55
CA TYR A 68 6.38 -0.61 -8.01
C TYR A 68 5.96 -1.50 -6.85
N ILE A 69 4.97 -2.35 -7.08
CA ILE A 69 4.51 -3.39 -6.14
C ILE A 69 4.35 -4.67 -6.93
N GLU A 70 4.90 -5.75 -6.40
CA GLU A 70 4.76 -7.09 -6.94
C GLU A 70 4.48 -8.01 -5.77
N VAL A 71 3.38 -8.76 -5.90
CA VAL A 71 2.95 -9.76 -4.92
C VAL A 71 2.96 -11.09 -5.64
N THR A 72 3.86 -11.97 -5.22
CA THR A 72 4.00 -13.34 -5.69
C THR A 72 3.78 -14.29 -4.51
N GLU A 73 3.80 -15.59 -4.79
CA GLU A 73 3.79 -16.63 -3.77
C GLU A 73 5.18 -16.82 -3.12
N GLU A 74 6.23 -16.23 -3.71
CA GLU A 74 7.58 -16.32 -3.17
C GLU A 74 7.68 -15.55 -1.85
N GLY A 75 7.83 -16.29 -0.76
CA GLY A 75 7.93 -15.75 0.59
C GLY A 75 7.30 -16.61 1.68
N THR A 76 6.54 -17.65 1.34
CA THR A 76 6.08 -18.64 2.33
C THR A 76 6.01 -20.03 1.70
N GLU A 77 7.18 -20.66 1.59
CA GLU A 77 7.27 -22.12 1.55
C GLU A 77 6.68 -22.61 2.88
N ALA A 78 5.40 -22.99 2.85
CA ALA A 78 4.65 -23.39 4.03
C ALA A 78 5.36 -24.56 4.73
N THR A 79 6.14 -24.24 5.76
CA THR A 79 6.71 -25.19 6.73
C THR A 79 5.59 -25.70 7.66
N ALA A 80 4.46 -26.11 7.07
CA ALA A 80 3.32 -26.73 7.75
C ALA A 80 3.14 -28.20 7.32
N ALA A 81 4.17 -28.79 6.70
CA ALA A 81 4.27 -30.20 6.39
C ALA A 81 5.17 -30.94 7.40
N THR A 82 4.88 -30.84 8.70
CA THR A 82 5.37 -31.82 9.68
C THR A 82 4.20 -32.25 10.55
N GLY A 83 3.46 -33.22 10.02
CA GLY A 83 2.42 -33.93 10.73
C GLY A 83 3.01 -34.77 11.87
N SER A 84 2.41 -34.64 13.05
CA SER A 84 1.66 -35.73 13.64
C SER A 84 0.81 -35.15 14.77
N ASN A 85 -0.48 -35.47 14.74
CA ASN A 85 -1.26 -36.00 15.86
C ASN A 85 -2.73 -35.57 15.74
N ILE A 86 -3.56 -36.58 15.40
CA ILE A 86 -4.99 -36.67 15.75
C ILE A 86 -5.86 -35.56 15.13
N VAL A 87 -6.44 -35.85 13.97
CA VAL A 87 -7.53 -35.03 13.43
C VAL A 87 -8.78 -35.33 14.24
N GLU A 88 -9.02 -34.50 15.26
CA GLU A 88 -10.34 -34.34 15.85
C GLU A 88 -11.31 -33.89 14.74
N LYS A 89 -12.44 -34.59 14.62
CA LYS A 89 -13.34 -34.59 13.45
C LYS A 89 -14.18 -33.31 13.27
N GLN A 90 -13.74 -32.18 13.84
CA GLN A 90 -14.39 -30.89 13.75
C GLN A 90 -13.33 -29.80 13.58
N LEU A 91 -12.80 -29.64 12.36
CA LEU A 91 -12.21 -28.34 12.02
C LEU A 91 -13.33 -27.30 12.21
N PRO A 92 -13.13 -26.27 13.05
CA PRO A 92 -14.07 -25.16 13.10
C PRO A 92 -14.21 -24.60 11.68
N GLU A 93 -15.45 -24.32 11.24
CA GLU A 93 -15.75 -23.81 9.89
C GLU A 93 -14.70 -22.77 9.47
N SER A 94 -13.80 -23.15 8.57
CA SER A 94 -12.74 -22.27 8.11
C SER A 94 -13.40 -21.17 7.29
N ARG A 95 -13.29 -19.92 7.74
CA ARG A 95 -13.79 -18.79 6.95
C ARG A 95 -12.96 -18.70 5.68
N VAL A 96 -13.63 -18.49 4.56
CA VAL A 96 -12.98 -18.29 3.25
C VAL A 96 -12.90 -16.79 2.98
N PHE A 97 -11.69 -16.31 2.68
CA PHE A 97 -11.47 -14.96 2.15
C PHE A 97 -10.98 -15.08 0.71
N ARG A 98 -11.77 -14.54 -0.23
CA ARG A 98 -11.48 -14.61 -1.66
C ARG A 98 -11.44 -13.21 -2.26
N ALA A 99 -10.26 -12.79 -2.70
CA ALA A 99 -10.03 -11.50 -3.36
C ALA A 99 -10.19 -11.66 -4.89
N ASP A 100 -11.35 -12.14 -5.34
CA ASP A 100 -11.70 -12.38 -6.75
C ASP A 100 -12.45 -11.21 -7.43
N HIS A 101 -12.51 -10.07 -6.75
CA HIS A 101 -13.16 -8.83 -7.20
C HIS A 101 -12.34 -7.62 -6.70
N PRO A 102 -12.62 -6.39 -7.18
CA PRO A 102 -11.80 -5.23 -6.82
C PRO A 102 -11.61 -5.07 -5.30
N PHE A 103 -10.36 -4.95 -4.86
CA PHE A 103 -10.01 -4.81 -3.45
C PHE A 103 -9.01 -3.67 -3.21
N LEU A 104 -8.98 -3.20 -1.97
CA LEU A 104 -8.00 -2.24 -1.48
C LEU A 104 -6.92 -2.97 -0.70
N PHE A 105 -5.70 -2.46 -0.75
CA PHE A 105 -4.61 -2.93 0.09
C PHE A 105 -3.86 -1.76 0.71
N ILE A 106 -3.29 -2.01 1.88
CA ILE A 106 -2.45 -1.05 2.62
C ILE A 106 -1.24 -1.83 3.14
N ILE A 107 -0.03 -1.36 2.79
CA ILE A 107 1.23 -1.82 3.35
C ILE A 107 1.64 -0.80 4.40
N ARG A 108 1.82 -1.23 5.65
CA ARG A 108 2.13 -0.34 6.77
C ARG A 108 3.19 -0.94 7.69
N LYS A 109 3.91 -0.05 8.36
CA LYS A 109 4.80 -0.38 9.48
C LYS A 109 4.30 0.39 10.70
N ASN A 110 3.86 -0.32 11.73
CA ASN A 110 3.11 0.24 12.86
C ASN A 110 1.87 1.01 12.36
N ASP A 111 1.80 2.32 12.64
CA ASP A 111 0.72 3.21 12.21
C ASP A 111 1.08 4.05 10.97
N ILE A 112 2.25 3.82 10.36
CA ILE A 112 2.71 4.53 9.16
C ILE A 112 2.32 3.74 7.91
N ILE A 113 1.53 4.37 7.03
CA ILE A 113 1.20 3.83 5.71
C ILE A 113 2.40 4.04 4.79
N LEU A 114 2.96 2.94 4.28
CA LEU A 114 4.05 2.94 3.31
C LEU A 114 3.50 2.96 1.89
N PHE A 115 2.49 2.11 1.63
CA PHE A 115 1.78 2.06 0.37
C PHE A 115 0.29 1.85 0.60
N SER A 116 -0.51 2.38 -0.31
CA SER A 116 -1.93 2.06 -0.40
C SER A 116 -2.34 2.03 -1.86
N GLY A 117 -3.29 1.19 -2.20
CA GLY A 117 -3.72 1.04 -3.57
C GLY A 117 -5.00 0.25 -3.71
N LYS A 118 -5.45 0.18 -4.96
CA LYS A 118 -6.61 -0.58 -5.40
C LYS A 118 -6.19 -1.53 -6.51
N VAL A 119 -6.57 -2.79 -6.38
CA VAL A 119 -6.55 -3.77 -7.47
C VAL A 119 -7.98 -3.85 -8.01
N SER A 120 -8.17 -3.64 -9.30
CA SER A 120 -9.51 -3.71 -9.95
C SER A 120 -9.59 -4.80 -11.02
N CYS A 121 -8.46 -5.11 -11.65
CA CYS A 121 -8.26 -6.26 -12.51
C CYS A 121 -6.86 -6.77 -12.16
N PRO A 122 -6.74 -7.83 -11.35
CA PRO A 122 -5.46 -8.45 -11.02
C PRO A 122 -4.73 -8.95 -12.25
#